data_AF-A0A7W0V7V5-F1
#
_entry.id   AF-A0A7W0V7V5-F1
#
_cell.length_a   1.000
_cell.length_b   1.000
_cell.length_c   1.000
_cell.angle_alpha   90.00
_cell.angle_beta   90.00
_cell.angle_gamma   90.00
#
_symmetry.space_group_name_H-M   'P 1'
#
loop_
_entity.id
_entity.type
_entity.pdbx_description
1 polymer ?
#
loop_
_entity_poly.entity_id
_entity_poly.type
_entity_poly.pdbx_seq_one_letter_code
_entity_poly.pdbx_strand_id
1 'polypeptide(L)'
;MAWWSRASKPIVDGELAVVTGIVRAVGPVLEAPLSGRPAVAYTSVARIGERRIGMQYGIPLLTTVDDRRIVPFDLETPEQTIQIDVTEVELAITPLPLVPRDLERERAFLIEHASGDIDVRTAAFEERCVEPGARIEVRGLVIAVTDPTTGEHGFRDGSSRFRIIASEKHPVRIRSAR
;
A
#
# COMPACT_ATOMS: atom_id res chain seq x y z
N MET A 1 4.73 -26.37 15.47
CA MET A 1 3.37 -25.79 15.42
C MET A 1 2.90 -25.83 13.98
N ALA A 2 2.00 -26.76 13.64
CA ALA A 2 1.49 -26.92 12.28
C ALA A 2 0.30 -25.97 12.06
N TRP A 3 0.51 -24.90 11.31
CA TRP A 3 -0.57 -24.04 10.83
C TRP A 3 -1.30 -24.76 9.71
N TRP A 4 -2.62 -24.91 9.86
CA TRP A 4 -3.46 -25.52 8.84
C TRP A 4 -3.51 -24.58 7.62
N SER A 5 -2.86 -25.00 6.54
CA SER A 5 -2.98 -24.41 5.21
C SER A 5 -4.45 -24.54 4.77
N ARG A 6 -5.19 -23.44 4.84
CA ARG A 6 -6.40 -23.30 4.04
C ARG A 6 -5.91 -23.31 2.60
N ALA A 7 -6.19 -24.38 1.85
CA ALA A 7 -5.85 -24.45 0.44
C ALA A 7 -6.34 -23.17 -0.24
N SER A 8 -5.41 -22.35 -0.72
CA SER A 8 -5.76 -21.12 -1.43
C SER A 8 -6.54 -21.49 -2.67
N LYS A 9 -7.63 -20.76 -2.97
CA LYS A 9 -8.35 -20.92 -4.24
C LYS A 9 -7.31 -20.83 -5.38
N PRO A 10 -7.31 -21.76 -6.35
CA PRO A 10 -6.38 -21.67 -7.48
C PRO A 10 -6.56 -20.32 -8.16
N ILE A 11 -5.43 -19.71 -8.49
CA ILE A 11 -5.38 -18.44 -9.18
C ILE A 11 -5.67 -18.70 -10.66
N VAL A 12 -6.69 -18.02 -11.18
CA VAL A 12 -7.17 -18.16 -12.55
C VAL A 12 -6.95 -16.84 -13.28
N ASP A 13 -6.43 -16.93 -14.50
CA ASP A 13 -6.24 -15.76 -15.37
C ASP A 13 -7.56 -15.05 -15.65
N GLY A 14 -7.57 -13.72 -15.58
CA GLY A 14 -8.74 -12.89 -15.79
C GLY A 14 -9.76 -12.89 -14.63
N GLU A 15 -9.47 -13.57 -13.51
CA GLU A 15 -10.35 -13.56 -12.34
C GLU A 15 -9.90 -12.59 -11.24
N LEU A 16 -10.88 -12.12 -10.47
CA LEU A 16 -10.63 -11.51 -9.17
C LEU A 16 -10.09 -12.56 -8.21
N ALA A 17 -8.88 -12.34 -7.70
CA ALA A 17 -8.27 -13.18 -6.69
C ALA A 17 -8.02 -12.40 -5.40
N VAL A 18 -7.88 -13.16 -4.32
CA VAL A 18 -7.38 -12.70 -3.03
C VAL A 18 -6.17 -13.54 -2.72
N VAL A 19 -5.00 -12.90 -2.66
CA VAL A 19 -3.72 -13.57 -2.48
C VAL A 19 -3.09 -13.09 -1.19
N THR A 20 -2.67 -14.02 -0.33
CA THR A 20 -1.92 -13.70 0.88
C THR A 20 -0.46 -14.09 0.69
N GLY A 21 0.47 -13.21 1.03
CA GLY A 21 1.89 -13.48 0.93
C GLY A 21 2.77 -12.49 1.67
N ILE A 22 4.07 -12.64 1.51
CA ILE A 22 5.10 -11.75 2.07
C ILE A 22 5.53 -10.76 1.00
N VAL A 23 5.61 -9.49 1.38
CA VAL A 23 6.05 -8.41 0.48
C VAL A 23 7.56 -8.50 0.26
N ARG A 24 7.99 -8.54 -1.01
CA ARG A 24 9.38 -8.38 -1.41
C ARG A 24 9.52 -7.18 -2.35
N ALA A 25 10.37 -6.22 -2.00
CA ALA A 25 10.68 -5.11 -2.89
C ALA A 25 11.48 -5.60 -4.13
N VAL A 26 11.10 -5.13 -5.32
CA VAL A 26 11.80 -5.45 -6.58
C VAL A 26 12.84 -4.38 -6.93
N GLY A 27 12.68 -3.17 -6.40
CA GLY A 27 13.58 -2.03 -6.63
C GLY A 27 13.65 -1.09 -5.42
N PRO A 28 14.00 0.19 -5.62
CA PRO A 28 14.01 1.19 -4.55
C PRO A 28 12.65 1.27 -3.85
N VAL A 29 12.68 1.35 -2.52
CA VAL A 29 11.49 1.53 -1.70
C VAL A 29 11.18 3.02 -1.54
N LEU A 30 9.92 3.32 -1.24
CA LEU A 30 9.48 4.66 -0.85
C LEU A 30 9.88 4.93 0.60
N GLU A 31 10.02 6.21 0.93
CA GLU A 31 10.06 6.68 2.31
C GLU A 31 8.70 7.31 2.63
N ALA A 32 8.00 6.79 3.64
CA ALA A 32 6.71 7.34 4.05
C ALA A 32 6.92 8.73 4.71
N PRO A 33 6.20 9.78 4.28
CA PRO A 33 6.57 11.16 4.62
C PRO A 33 6.41 11.49 6.10
N LEU A 34 5.45 10.91 6.81
CA LEU A 34 5.17 11.24 8.21
C LEU A 34 6.04 10.42 9.18
N SER A 35 6.25 9.13 8.93
CA SER A 35 7.04 8.26 9.82
C SER A 35 8.49 8.05 9.38
N GLY A 36 8.85 8.36 8.14
CA GLY A 36 10.17 8.06 7.56
C GLY A 36 10.42 6.57 7.31
N ARG A 37 9.39 5.72 7.39
CA ARG A 37 9.56 4.27 7.25
C ARG A 37 9.72 3.85 5.79
N PRO A 38 10.56 2.84 5.51
CA PRO A 38 10.65 2.25 4.18
C PRO A 38 9.36 1.49 3.83
N ALA A 39 8.76 1.78 2.68
CA ALA A 39 7.51 1.17 2.27
C ALA A 39 7.48 0.87 0.75
N VAL A 40 6.76 -0.17 0.35
CA VAL A 40 6.40 -0.40 -1.06
C VAL A 40 5.10 0.32 -1.43
N ALA A 41 4.28 0.67 -0.44
CA ALA A 41 3.09 1.49 -0.60
C ALA A 41 2.79 2.25 0.69
N TYR A 42 2.31 3.49 0.58
CA TYR A 42 1.83 4.25 1.73
C TYR A 42 0.59 5.08 1.42
N THR A 43 -0.11 5.48 2.48
CA THR A 43 -1.14 6.53 2.46
C THR A 43 -0.97 7.39 3.69
N SER A 44 -0.71 8.68 3.48
CA SER A 44 -0.45 9.67 4.53
C SER A 44 -1.56 10.71 4.48
N VAL A 45 -2.20 10.96 5.62
CA VAL A 45 -3.38 11.82 5.72
C VAL A 45 -3.17 12.84 6.83
N ALA A 46 -3.42 14.10 6.53
CA ALA A 46 -3.55 15.17 7.52
C ALA A 46 -4.98 15.71 7.54
N ARG A 47 -5.63 15.65 8.70
CA ARG A 47 -6.94 16.27 8.95
C ARG A 47 -6.71 17.57 9.70
N ILE A 48 -7.01 18.69 9.07
CA ILE A 48 -6.71 20.03 9.58
C ILE A 48 -7.97 20.64 10.15
N GLY A 49 -7.92 21.03 11.43
CA GLY A 49 -9.01 21.66 12.14
C GLY A 49 -8.91 23.19 12.19
N GLU A 50 -10.04 23.87 12.42
CA GLU A 50 -10.07 25.32 12.65
C GLU A 50 -9.45 25.69 14.02
N ARG A 51 -8.48 26.60 14.03
CA ARG A 51 -7.87 27.09 15.29
C ARG A 51 -8.88 27.97 16.05
N ARG A 52 -9.59 27.42 17.03
CA ARG A 52 -10.43 28.22 17.96
C ARG A 52 -9.80 28.33 19.34
N ILE A 53 -9.56 29.57 19.77
CA ILE A 53 -9.19 29.89 21.15
C ILE A 53 -10.46 29.75 22.00
N GLY A 54 -10.47 28.82 22.96
CA GLY A 54 -11.47 28.80 24.04
C GLY A 54 -12.69 27.87 23.87
N MET A 55 -12.73 26.96 22.90
CA MET A 55 -13.80 25.93 22.83
C MET A 55 -13.27 24.54 23.21
N GLN A 56 -13.95 23.92 24.18
CA GLN A 56 -13.57 22.66 24.82
C GLN A 56 -14.12 21.41 24.10
N TYR A 57 -14.87 21.58 22.99
CA TYR A 57 -15.49 20.48 22.24
C TYR A 57 -15.41 20.70 20.72
N GLY A 58 -14.83 19.72 20.02
CA GLY A 58 -14.92 19.52 18.57
C GLY A 58 -14.31 20.65 17.73
N ILE A 59 -13.03 20.53 17.38
CA ILE A 59 -12.44 21.39 16.35
C ILE A 59 -13.11 21.04 15.01
N PRO A 60 -13.82 21.97 14.33
CA PRO A 60 -14.43 21.68 13.05
C PRO A 60 -13.34 21.41 12.00
N LEU A 61 -13.52 20.34 11.22
CA LEU A 61 -12.61 19.96 10.15
C LEU A 61 -12.68 21.02 9.04
N LEU A 62 -11.55 21.65 8.76
CA LEU A 62 -11.42 22.64 7.69
C LEU A 62 -11.13 21.96 6.35
N THR A 63 -10.13 21.07 6.34
CA THR A 63 -9.71 20.37 5.13
C THR A 63 -9.02 19.04 5.47
N THR A 64 -8.91 18.17 4.47
CA THR A 64 -8.14 16.93 4.55
C THR A 64 -7.16 16.89 3.39
N VAL A 65 -5.93 16.55 3.70
CA VAL A 65 -4.84 16.38 2.75
C VAL A 65 -4.44 14.91 2.76
N ASP A 66 -4.23 14.35 1.58
CA ASP A 66 -4.00 12.93 1.32
C ASP A 66 -2.87 12.81 0.29
N ASP A 67 -1.84 12.01 0.60
CA ASP A 67 -0.82 11.57 -0.33
C ASP A 67 -0.75 10.05 -0.34
N ARG A 68 -0.68 9.46 -1.53
CA ARG A 68 -0.66 8.02 -1.75
C ARG A 68 0.36 7.68 -2.80
N ARG A 69 1.24 6.74 -2.49
CA ARG A 69 2.20 6.22 -3.47
C ARG A 69 2.37 4.72 -3.30
N ILE A 70 2.65 4.07 -4.43
CA ILE A 70 2.97 2.65 -4.53
C ILE A 70 4.08 2.49 -5.58
N VAL A 71 5.00 1.58 -5.32
CA VAL A 71 6.01 1.12 -6.28
C VAL A 71 5.82 -0.35 -6.56
N PRO A 72 6.27 -0.86 -7.73
CA PRO A 72 6.18 -2.29 -8.01
C PRO A 72 6.88 -3.16 -6.96
N PHE A 73 6.22 -4.23 -6.54
CA PHE A 73 6.77 -5.20 -5.60
C PHE A 73 6.27 -6.60 -5.89
N ASP A 74 6.94 -7.61 -5.35
CA ASP A 74 6.53 -9.00 -5.46
C ASP A 74 5.82 -9.45 -4.18
N LEU A 75 4.79 -10.27 -4.33
CA LEU A 75 4.12 -10.96 -3.24
C LEU A 75 4.52 -12.44 -3.29
N GLU A 76 5.30 -12.88 -2.31
CA GLU A 76 5.74 -14.26 -2.17
C GLU A 76 4.69 -15.10 -1.43
N THR A 77 4.15 -16.11 -2.11
CA THR A 77 3.28 -17.14 -1.53
C THR A 77 4.03 -18.47 -1.42
N PRO A 78 3.52 -19.47 -0.68
CA PRO A 78 4.14 -20.79 -0.66
C PRO A 78 4.22 -21.47 -2.04
N GLU A 79 3.31 -21.13 -2.95
CA GLU A 79 3.17 -21.77 -4.26
C GLU A 79 3.90 -21.00 -5.37
N GLN A 80 3.96 -19.66 -5.29
CA GLN A 80 4.50 -18.82 -6.36
C GLN A 80 4.81 -17.39 -5.92
N THR A 81 5.47 -16.65 -6.82
CA THR A 81 5.67 -15.20 -6.70
C THR A 81 4.71 -14.47 -7.64
N ILE A 82 3.97 -13.49 -7.12
CA ILE A 82 3.03 -12.68 -7.88
C ILE A 82 3.52 -11.24 -7.92
N GLN A 83 3.66 -10.67 -9.10
CA GLN A 83 4.06 -9.27 -9.24
C GLN A 83 2.86 -8.34 -8.98
N ILE A 84 3.03 -7.37 -8.11
CA ILE A 84 2.11 -6.25 -7.88
C ILE A 84 2.72 -5.03 -8.56
N ASP A 85 2.21 -4.68 -9.72
CA ASP A 85 2.68 -3.53 -10.49
C ASP A 85 1.47 -2.73 -10.96
N VAL A 86 1.07 -1.82 -10.07
CA VAL A 86 -0.07 -0.91 -10.19
C VAL A 86 0.34 0.49 -9.74
N THR A 87 -0.36 1.50 -10.26
CA THR A 87 -0.12 2.91 -9.92
C THR A 87 -1.00 3.41 -8.78
N GLU A 88 -2.09 2.70 -8.46
CA GLU A 88 -3.05 3.07 -7.43
C GLU A 88 -3.46 1.85 -6.59
N VAL A 89 -3.71 2.08 -5.31
CA VAL A 89 -4.11 1.04 -4.36
C VAL A 89 -4.95 1.59 -3.21
N GLU A 90 -5.91 0.80 -2.74
CA GLU A 90 -6.62 1.06 -1.48
C GLU A 90 -5.91 0.33 -0.32
N LEU A 91 -5.30 1.08 0.59
CA LEU A 91 -4.69 0.51 1.80
C LEU A 91 -5.72 0.39 2.93
N ALA A 92 -6.33 -0.78 3.05
CA ALA A 92 -7.23 -1.14 4.14
C ALA A 92 -6.48 -1.83 5.29
N ILE A 93 -5.40 -1.19 5.74
CA ILE A 93 -4.59 -1.58 6.88
C ILE A 93 -4.77 -0.58 8.03
N THR A 94 -4.50 -1.03 9.26
CA THR A 94 -4.54 -0.16 10.44
C THR A 94 -3.45 0.91 10.32
N PRO A 95 -3.76 2.20 10.59
CA PRO A 95 -2.75 3.24 10.67
C PRO A 95 -1.65 2.90 11.68
N LEU A 96 -0.42 3.26 11.34
CA LEU A 96 0.72 3.15 12.23
C LEU A 96 0.70 4.28 13.27
N PRO A 97 1.15 4.01 14.51
CA PRO A 97 1.31 5.06 15.49
C PRO A 97 2.45 6.00 15.10
N LEU A 98 2.18 7.30 15.03
CA LEU A 98 3.16 8.36 14.84
C LEU A 98 3.68 8.85 16.21
N VAL A 99 4.31 7.95 16.96
CA VAL A 99 4.82 8.22 18.31
C VAL A 99 6.30 7.81 18.43
N PRO A 100 7.21 8.71 18.87
CA PRO A 100 6.95 10.13 19.11
C PRO A 100 6.60 10.88 17.82
N ARG A 101 5.86 11.99 17.94
CA ARG A 101 5.56 12.85 16.80
C ARG A 101 6.85 13.51 16.30
N ASP A 102 7.03 13.56 14.99
CA ASP A 102 8.08 14.30 14.33
C ASP A 102 7.48 15.57 13.70
N LEU A 103 7.60 16.69 14.42
CA LEU A 103 7.00 17.96 13.98
C LEU A 103 7.66 18.52 12.72
N GLU A 104 8.91 18.14 12.41
CA GLU A 104 9.57 18.59 11.20
C GLU A 104 8.98 17.89 9.97
N ARG A 105 8.80 16.56 10.05
CA ARG A 105 8.13 15.78 8.99
C ARG A 105 6.68 16.17 8.80
N GLU A 106 5.93 16.32 9.88
CA GLU A 106 4.53 16.76 9.82
C GLU A 106 4.39 18.15 9.20
N ARG A 107 5.28 19.09 9.54
CA ARG A 107 5.32 20.42 8.92
C ARG A 107 5.70 20.33 7.45
N ALA A 108 6.72 19.54 7.10
CA ALA A 108 7.13 19.36 5.71
C ALA A 108 5.99 18.81 4.85
N PHE A 109 5.27 17.80 5.35
CA PHE A 109 4.08 17.25 4.71
C PHE A 109 2.98 18.31 4.47
N LEU A 110 2.71 19.16 5.47
CA LEU A 110 1.74 20.25 5.32
C LEU A 110 2.21 21.31 4.31
N ILE A 111 3.50 21.65 4.29
CA ILE A 111 4.05 22.62 3.31
C ILE A 111 3.94 22.08 1.89
N GLU A 112 4.20 20.78 1.69
CA GLU A 112 4.15 20.15 0.36
C GLU A 112 2.71 20.06 -0.18
N HIS A 113 1.74 19.76 0.67
CA HIS A 113 0.42 19.34 0.22
C HIS A 113 -0.75 20.24 0.64
N ALA A 114 -0.55 21.14 1.60
CA ALA A 114 -1.59 22.06 2.04
C ALA A 114 -1.32 23.49 1.54
N SER A 115 -2.38 24.26 1.34
CA SER A 115 -2.27 25.68 0.98
C SER A 115 -2.29 26.56 2.24
N GLY A 116 -1.33 27.47 2.36
CA GLY A 116 -1.26 28.46 3.42
C GLY A 116 -0.45 28.03 4.65
N ASP A 117 -0.30 28.95 5.60
CA ASP A 117 0.44 28.72 6.85
C ASP A 117 -0.45 28.00 7.87
N ILE A 118 -0.37 26.67 7.89
CA ILE A 118 -1.17 25.81 8.77
C ILE A 118 -0.34 25.46 10.01
N ASP A 119 -0.91 25.72 11.19
CA ASP A 119 -0.30 25.29 12.45
C ASP A 119 -0.36 23.76 12.55
N VAL A 120 0.81 23.11 12.55
CA VAL A 120 0.94 21.65 12.69
C VAL A 120 0.23 21.09 13.94
N ARG A 121 0.02 21.93 14.98
CA ARG A 121 -0.66 21.55 16.21
C ARG A 121 -2.18 21.43 16.04
N THR A 122 -2.75 22.02 14.99
CA THR A 122 -4.18 21.92 14.68
C THR A 122 -4.49 20.80 13.68
N ALA A 123 -3.48 20.03 13.27
CA ALA A 123 -3.63 18.88 12.40
C ALA A 123 -3.53 17.56 13.17
N ALA A 124 -4.35 16.59 12.77
CA ALA A 124 -4.24 15.19 13.16
C ALA A 124 -3.71 14.38 11.98
N PHE A 125 -2.70 13.56 12.22
CA PHE A 125 -1.99 12.82 11.18
C PHE A 125 -2.24 11.32 11.31
N GLU A 126 -2.43 10.66 10.18
CA GLU A 126 -2.51 9.21 10.07
C GLU A 126 -1.60 8.74 8.92
N GLU A 127 -0.91 7.64 9.13
CA GLU A 127 -0.12 7.02 8.06
C GLU A 127 -0.34 5.51 8.03
N ARG A 128 -0.50 4.96 6.83
CA ARG A 128 -0.60 3.53 6.56
C ARG A 128 0.58 3.17 5.67
N CYS A 129 1.37 2.17 6.05
CA CYS A 129 2.51 1.71 5.25
C CYS A 129 2.46 0.20 5.05
N VAL A 130 2.86 -0.24 3.85
CA VAL A 130 3.19 -1.63 3.54
C VAL A 130 4.71 -1.72 3.48
N GLU A 131 5.32 -2.24 4.54
CA GLU A 131 6.77 -2.40 4.63
C GLU A 131 7.23 -3.68 3.89
N PRO A 132 8.43 -3.71 3.29
CA PRO A 132 9.04 -4.97 2.85
C PRO A 132 9.09 -6.00 3.99
N GLY A 133 8.82 -7.26 3.69
CA GLY A 133 8.72 -8.34 4.66
C GLY A 133 7.36 -8.42 5.39
N ALA A 134 6.47 -7.45 5.21
CA ALA A 134 5.12 -7.52 5.77
C ALA A 134 4.32 -8.67 5.14
N ARG A 135 3.51 -9.36 5.95
CA ARG A 135 2.52 -10.33 5.47
C ARG A 135 1.21 -9.61 5.18
N ILE A 136 0.77 -9.62 3.93
CA ILE A 136 -0.42 -8.90 3.48
C ILE A 136 -1.35 -9.79 2.65
N GLU A 137 -2.61 -9.37 2.58
CA GLU A 137 -3.61 -9.88 1.66
C GLU A 137 -3.85 -8.82 0.56
N VAL A 138 -3.69 -9.22 -0.70
CA VAL A 138 -3.93 -8.39 -1.89
C VAL A 138 -5.13 -8.93 -2.65
N ARG A 139 -6.11 -8.07 -2.90
CA ARG A 139 -7.25 -8.35 -3.77
C ARG A 139 -7.11 -7.56 -5.06
N GLY A 140 -7.22 -8.22 -6.21
CA GLY A 140 -7.18 -7.56 -7.51
C GLY A 140 -7.44 -8.52 -8.66
N LEU A 141 -7.41 -8.00 -9.89
CA LEU A 141 -7.54 -8.79 -11.10
C LEU A 141 -6.20 -9.44 -11.44
N VAL A 142 -6.19 -10.75 -11.62
CA VAL A 142 -4.99 -11.50 -11.99
C VAL A 142 -4.88 -11.62 -13.50
N ILE A 143 -3.69 -11.36 -14.03
CA ILE A 143 -3.34 -11.63 -15.42
C ILE A 143 -2.12 -12.57 -15.46
N ALA A 144 -2.23 -13.63 -16.26
CA ALA A 144 -1.08 -14.47 -16.59
C ALA A 144 -0.23 -13.76 -17.65
N VAL A 145 1.06 -13.58 -17.34
CA VAL A 145 2.05 -13.01 -18.26
C VAL A 145 3.00 -14.14 -18.66
N THR A 146 3.00 -14.46 -19.95
CA THR A 146 3.99 -15.35 -20.54
C THR A 146 5.26 -14.57 -20.79
N ASP A 147 6.40 -15.03 -20.26
CA ASP A 147 7.69 -14.40 -20.51
C ASP A 147 8.16 -14.73 -21.94
N PRO A 148 8.21 -13.75 -22.87
CA PRO A 148 8.58 -14.03 -24.25
C PRO A 148 10.06 -14.40 -24.40
N THR A 149 10.91 -14.17 -23.39
CA THR A 149 12.37 -14.36 -23.50
C THR A 149 12.85 -15.80 -23.31
N THR A 150 11.97 -16.73 -22.96
CA THR A 150 12.32 -18.15 -22.77
C THR A 150 11.97 -19.05 -23.97
N GLY A 151 11.56 -18.45 -25.10
CA GLY A 151 10.95 -19.15 -26.24
C GLY A 151 11.82 -19.39 -27.48
N GLU A 152 13.15 -19.21 -27.42
CA GLU A 152 14.02 -19.65 -28.52
C GLU A 152 14.61 -21.03 -28.18
N HIS A 153 14.17 -22.05 -28.93
CA HIS A 153 14.51 -23.48 -28.85
C HIS A 153 13.58 -24.38 -28.01
N GLY A 154 12.48 -24.82 -28.64
CA GLY A 154 11.94 -26.17 -28.48
C GLY A 154 11.15 -26.49 -27.21
N PHE A 155 9.83 -26.65 -27.37
CA PHE A 155 8.96 -27.53 -26.56
C PHE A 155 8.97 -27.38 -25.03
N ARG A 156 9.34 -26.22 -24.48
CA ARG A 156 9.00 -25.88 -23.09
C ARG A 156 8.06 -24.69 -23.11
N ASP A 157 6.82 -24.91 -22.68
CA ASP A 157 5.93 -23.82 -22.31
C ASP A 157 6.68 -22.95 -21.30
N GLY A 158 6.92 -21.68 -21.66
CA GLY A 158 7.59 -20.73 -20.78
C GLY A 158 6.85 -20.65 -19.44
N SER A 159 7.58 -20.47 -18.33
CA SER A 159 6.96 -20.39 -17.02
C SER A 159 6.04 -19.17 -16.96
N SER A 160 4.72 -19.38 -16.95
CA SER A 160 3.75 -18.31 -16.75
C SER A 160 3.95 -17.66 -15.38
N ARG A 161 4.06 -16.33 -15.34
CA ARG A 161 4.07 -15.56 -14.10
C ARG A 161 2.73 -14.86 -13.95
N PHE A 162 2.23 -14.74 -12.73
CA PHE A 162 1.01 -13.99 -12.48
C PHE A 162 1.33 -12.56 -12.05
N ARG A 163 0.52 -11.63 -12.52
CA ARG A 163 0.55 -10.22 -12.15
C ARG A 163 -0.82 -9.79 -11.68
N ILE A 164 -0.88 -8.98 -10.62
CA ILE A 164 -2.13 -8.30 -10.22
C ILE A 164 -2.13 -6.88 -10.80
N ILE A 165 -3.21 -6.53 -11.47
CA ILE A 165 -3.43 -5.20 -12.05
C ILE A 165 -4.66 -4.52 -11.45
N ALA A 166 -4.68 -3.19 -11.50
CA ALA A 166 -5.84 -2.39 -11.17
C ALA A 166 -6.72 -2.20 -12.42
N SER A 167 -8.04 -2.17 -12.22
CA SER A 167 -8.99 -1.68 -13.23
C SER A 167 -10.02 -0.79 -12.55
N GLU A 168 -10.70 0.07 -13.31
CA GLU A 168 -11.71 0.99 -12.76
C GLU A 168 -12.82 0.26 -11.97
N LYS A 169 -13.24 -0.92 -12.45
CA LYS A 169 -14.25 -1.75 -11.77
C LYS A 169 -13.69 -2.55 -10.59
N HIS A 170 -12.39 -2.80 -10.60
CA HIS A 170 -11.70 -3.68 -9.66
C HIS A 170 -10.38 -3.04 -9.22
N PRO A 171 -10.44 -2.05 -8.30
CA PRO A 171 -9.23 -1.47 -7.73
C PRO A 171 -8.48 -2.51 -6.91
N VAL A 172 -7.15 -2.40 -6.88
CA VAL A 172 -6.33 -3.23 -6.00
C VAL A 172 -6.50 -2.77 -4.57
N ARG A 173 -6.74 -3.73 -3.67
CA ARG A 173 -6.90 -3.47 -2.24
C ARG A 173 -5.93 -4.31 -1.43
N ILE A 174 -5.20 -3.67 -0.52
CA ILE A 174 -4.26 -4.33 0.39
C ILE A 174 -4.83 -4.30 1.81
N ARG A 175 -4.73 -5.44 2.50
CA ARG A 175 -5.13 -5.62 3.90
C ARG A 175 -4.03 -6.33 4.68
N SER A 176 -4.01 -6.18 5.99
CA SER A 176 -3.10 -6.94 6.85
C SER A 176 -3.59 -8.39 6.90
N ALA A 177 -2.69 -9.34 6.67
CA ALA A 177 -2.99 -10.74 6.88
C ALA A 177 -3.06 -11.00 8.40
N ARG A 178 -4.10 -11.68 8.86
CA ARG A 178 -4.22 -12.14 10.25
C ARG A 178 -3.32 -13.34 10.53
#